data_AF-A0AAD8PFX7-F1
#
_entry.id   AF-A0AAD8PFX7-F1
#
_cell.length_a   1.000
_cell.length_b   1.000
_cell.length_c   1.000
_cell.angle_alpha   90.00
_cell.angle_beta   90.00
_cell.angle_gamma   90.00
#
_symmetry.space_group_name_H-M   'P 1'
#
loop_
_entity.id
_entity.type
_entity.pdbx_description
1 polymer ?
#
loop_
_entity_poly.entity_id
_entity_poly.type
_entity_poly.pdbx_seq_one_letter_code
_entity_poly.pdbx_strand_id
1 'polypeptide(L)'
;MLNTGSGDSTETLERPDWPVYPVHAYNFRSEATTIGHGLLFDSTEATVKKRVKAYNQNGMRITVFGLVLCHKNGFPHILLLQDSGGSSGLLGGKCKVHENPREALRRKIARFVSMSKKGSHQLDLKANAENIKVGDMLGEFWRPDFNSPVLPYLPQHVVRPKEKIMIYQVMLRENCTFVIPNNFQFTPIPLYDFYKVEQGVTLSALPHLLTRHHLSRIQGIQKIYTSIPLCSTLKPESITMDTYCLSSCGATALDQGLVCNPQAETWKIRLKVDSNSEFSTLDDCPKGTRRYKCVPFESNEIQCMDASFDVYPEGYSCFTLCGEMKCPSSVFLPPNPANDFKLADCQSNYRVRCRISAENANKKVGIPDLTMELQLGHRNYDGATSNAA
;
A
#
# COMPACT_ATOMS: atom_id res chain seq x y z
N MET A 1 -20.92 22.53 -34.47
CA MET A 1 -20.42 21.17 -34.71
C MET A 1 -19.06 21.03 -34.06
N LEU A 2 -18.99 20.40 -32.89
CA LEU A 2 -17.75 19.85 -32.35
C LEU A 2 -18.10 18.49 -31.74
N ASN A 3 -17.33 17.49 -32.16
CA ASN A 3 -17.52 16.06 -32.04
C ASN A 3 -17.86 15.58 -30.61
N THR A 4 -18.95 14.83 -30.50
CA THR A 4 -19.19 13.87 -29.42
C THR A 4 -18.42 12.59 -29.75
N GLY A 5 -17.19 12.48 -29.25
CA GLY A 5 -16.47 11.22 -29.18
C GLY A 5 -16.97 10.42 -27.99
N SER A 6 -17.73 9.35 -28.26
CA SER A 6 -18.06 8.29 -27.32
C SER A 6 -16.78 7.53 -26.93
N GLY A 7 -16.29 7.77 -25.73
CA GLY A 7 -15.26 6.99 -25.06
C GLY A 7 -15.79 6.54 -23.71
N ASP A 8 -16.27 5.31 -23.66
CA ASP A 8 -16.68 4.64 -22.44
C ASP A 8 -15.43 4.31 -21.62
N SER A 9 -15.19 5.11 -20.59
CA SER A 9 -14.39 4.74 -19.44
C SER A 9 -14.91 5.56 -18.28
N THR A 10 -15.73 4.95 -17.42
CA THR A 10 -15.85 5.41 -16.05
C THR A 10 -14.48 5.26 -15.39
N GLU A 11 -13.56 6.19 -15.64
CA GLU A 11 -12.41 6.43 -14.79
C GLU A 11 -12.98 6.81 -13.44
N THR A 12 -13.14 5.83 -12.57
CA THR A 12 -13.24 6.10 -11.14
C THR A 12 -12.07 6.99 -10.80
N LEU A 13 -12.34 8.21 -10.36
CA LEU A 13 -11.36 9.22 -9.98
C LEU A 13 -10.61 8.74 -8.72
N GLU A 14 -9.82 7.68 -8.84
CA GLU A 14 -9.08 7.08 -7.74
C GLU A 14 -7.99 8.06 -7.31
N ARG A 15 -8.07 8.50 -6.06
CA ARG A 15 -7.08 9.41 -5.49
C ARG A 15 -5.74 8.69 -5.43
N PRO A 16 -4.63 9.32 -5.87
CA PRO A 16 -3.32 8.69 -5.80
C PRO A 16 -2.96 8.35 -4.35
N ASP A 17 -2.52 7.11 -4.15
CA ASP A 17 -2.04 6.61 -2.86
C ASP A 17 -0.74 7.30 -2.45
N TRP A 18 -0.68 7.77 -1.21
CA TRP A 18 0.52 8.27 -0.56
C TRP A 18 0.84 7.41 0.68
N PRO A 19 1.90 6.58 0.64
CA PRO A 19 2.35 5.82 1.79
C PRO A 19 2.89 6.71 2.91
N VAL A 20 2.34 6.56 4.11
CA VAL A 20 2.73 7.30 5.31
C VAL A 20 3.28 6.33 6.33
N TYR A 21 4.57 6.47 6.65
CA TYR A 21 5.28 5.61 7.61
C TYR A 21 5.13 6.13 9.05
N PRO A 22 5.31 5.27 10.06
CA PRO A 22 5.24 5.71 11.43
C PRO A 22 6.46 6.57 11.76
N VAL A 23 6.31 7.56 12.65
CA VAL A 23 7.41 8.47 13.03
C VAL A 23 8.66 7.72 13.52
N HIS A 24 8.48 6.59 14.22
CA HIS A 24 9.57 5.77 14.73
C HIS A 24 10.31 4.96 13.64
N ALA A 25 9.80 4.91 12.41
CA ALA A 25 10.54 4.36 11.26
C ALA A 25 11.63 5.32 10.77
N TYR A 26 11.63 6.57 11.25
CA TYR A 26 12.67 7.56 10.97
C TYR A 26 13.55 7.74 12.20
N ASN A 27 14.86 7.78 11.98
CA ASN A 27 15.83 8.13 13.00
C ASN A 27 16.22 9.60 12.85
N PHE A 28 16.50 10.28 13.96
CA PHE A 28 16.92 11.68 13.95
C PHE A 28 18.28 11.79 14.65
N ARG A 29 19.24 12.42 13.98
CA ARG A 29 20.59 12.66 14.46
C ARG A 29 20.95 14.13 14.31
N SER A 30 21.52 14.70 15.36
CA SER A 30 22.08 16.04 15.31
C SER A 30 23.57 15.99 14.98
N GLU A 31 24.04 16.91 14.16
CA GLU A 31 25.44 17.09 13.79
C GLU A 31 25.81 18.59 13.90
N ALA A 32 27.08 18.89 14.18
CA ALA A 32 27.55 20.28 14.32
C ALA A 32 27.68 21.04 12.99
N THR A 33 27.24 20.47 11.87
CA THR A 33 27.39 21.07 10.54
C THR A 33 26.44 22.24 10.33
N THR A 34 26.94 23.32 9.72
CA THR A 34 26.10 24.48 9.40
C THR A 34 25.36 24.25 8.09
N ILE A 35 24.03 24.13 8.17
CA ILE A 35 23.18 24.13 6.97
C ILE A 35 22.55 25.51 6.80
N GLY A 36 22.47 25.98 5.55
CA GLY A 36 22.01 27.33 5.25
C GLY A 36 20.56 27.59 5.70
N HIS A 37 20.36 28.73 6.36
CA HIS A 37 19.09 29.26 6.92
C HIS A 37 17.96 29.54 5.90
N GLY A 38 18.04 29.03 4.67
CA GLY A 38 17.06 29.30 3.60
C GLY A 38 15.82 28.41 3.62
N LEU A 39 15.59 27.67 4.71
CA LEU A 39 14.60 26.61 4.86
C LEU A 39 13.36 27.03 5.68
N LEU A 40 13.50 28.10 6.46
CA LEU A 40 12.45 28.64 7.31
C LEU A 40 11.55 29.60 6.52
N PHE A 41 10.26 29.65 6.87
CA PHE A 41 9.31 30.57 6.24
C PHE A 41 9.46 32.00 6.76
N ASP A 42 9.80 32.16 8.04
CA ASP A 42 10.04 33.46 8.66
C ASP A 42 11.28 34.14 8.10
N SER A 43 11.17 35.45 7.92
CA SER A 43 12.19 36.27 7.28
C SER A 43 12.77 37.24 8.29
N THR A 44 13.99 36.97 8.75
CA THR A 44 14.76 37.94 9.56
C THR A 44 15.29 39.07 8.68
N GLU A 45 15.58 40.24 9.25
CA GLU A 45 16.15 41.36 8.48
C GLU A 45 17.42 40.99 7.73
N ALA A 46 18.29 40.18 8.35
CA ALA A 46 19.51 39.68 7.71
C ALA A 46 19.20 38.81 6.49
N THR A 47 18.14 38.01 6.56
CA THR A 47 17.67 37.19 5.44
C THR A 47 17.09 38.05 4.32
N VAL A 48 16.31 39.08 4.67
CA VAL A 48 15.76 40.05 3.71
C VAL A 48 16.90 40.78 2.97
N LYS A 49 17.90 41.31 3.68
CA LYS A 49 19.08 41.96 3.08
C LYS A 49 19.82 41.03 2.09
N LYS A 50 20.01 39.76 2.47
CA LYS A 50 20.61 38.74 1.58
C LYS A 50 19.74 38.50 0.33
N ARG A 51 18.41 38.44 0.47
CA ARG A 51 17.49 38.28 -0.67
C ARG A 51 17.54 39.46 -1.62
N VAL A 52 17.57 40.69 -1.12
CA VAL A 52 17.70 41.91 -1.93
C VAL A 52 18.97 41.86 -2.79
N LYS A 53 20.13 41.59 -2.16
CA LYS A 53 21.41 41.47 -2.87
C LYS A 53 21.37 40.37 -3.94
N ALA A 54 20.83 39.20 -3.60
CA ALA A 54 20.76 38.08 -4.53
C ALA A 54 19.83 38.33 -5.72
N TYR A 55 18.72 39.06 -5.49
CA TYR A 55 17.76 39.42 -6.53
C TYR A 55 18.34 40.42 -7.52
N ASN A 56 19.05 41.44 -7.03
CA ASN A 56 19.71 42.41 -7.90
C ASN A 56 20.77 41.78 -8.82
N GLN A 57 21.37 40.66 -8.38
CA GLN A 57 22.38 39.94 -9.15
C GLN A 57 21.81 38.86 -10.08
N ASN A 58 20.80 38.11 -9.63
CA ASN A 58 20.35 36.88 -10.30
C ASN A 58 18.85 36.89 -10.66
N GLY A 59 18.13 37.96 -10.34
CA GLY A 59 16.68 38.05 -10.52
C GLY A 59 15.88 37.21 -9.51
N MET A 60 14.68 36.81 -9.94
CA MET A 60 13.72 36.08 -9.11
C MET A 60 14.29 34.77 -8.56
N ARG A 61 14.07 34.54 -7.26
CA ARG A 61 14.46 33.28 -6.62
C ARG A 61 13.42 32.18 -6.92
N ILE A 62 13.90 30.99 -7.26
CA ILE A 62 13.06 29.78 -7.30
C ILE A 62 13.46 28.90 -6.11
N THR A 63 12.47 28.50 -5.32
CA THR A 63 12.65 27.65 -4.14
C THR A 63 11.77 26.41 -4.28
N VAL A 64 12.35 25.24 -4.02
CA VAL A 64 11.65 23.96 -4.01
C VAL A 64 11.63 23.41 -2.60
N PHE A 65 10.46 22.99 -2.12
CA PHE A 65 10.28 22.34 -0.83
C PHE A 65 9.67 20.96 -1.01
N GLY A 66 10.04 20.06 -0.11
CA GLY A 66 9.54 18.71 0.00
C GLY A 66 8.65 18.57 1.22
N LEU A 67 7.45 18.05 1.01
CA LEU A 67 6.54 17.69 2.08
C LEU A 67 6.73 16.20 2.39
N VAL A 68 7.20 15.91 3.60
CA VAL A 68 7.38 14.54 4.11
C VAL A 68 6.27 14.27 5.12
N LEU A 69 5.51 13.20 4.89
CA LEU A 69 4.46 12.74 5.79
C LEU A 69 4.98 11.62 6.69
N CYS A 70 4.51 11.62 7.93
CA CYS A 70 4.64 10.50 8.85
C CYS A 70 3.33 10.34 9.63
N HIS A 71 3.20 9.29 10.42
CA HIS A 71 2.09 9.20 11.37
C HIS A 71 2.55 8.83 12.77
N LYS A 72 1.83 9.35 13.76
CA LYS A 72 1.93 8.93 15.15
C LYS A 72 0.58 8.33 15.54
N ASN A 73 0.57 7.07 15.96
CA ASN A 73 -0.65 6.33 16.33
C ASN A 73 -1.76 6.39 15.26
N GLY A 74 -1.35 6.39 13.99
CA GLY A 74 -2.26 6.42 12.85
C GLY A 74 -2.84 7.80 12.48
N PHE A 75 -2.46 8.86 13.19
CA PHE A 75 -2.78 10.24 12.81
C PHE A 75 -1.71 10.79 11.86
N PRO A 76 -2.09 11.37 10.70
CA PRO A 76 -1.13 11.95 9.77
C PRO A 76 -0.49 13.22 10.34
N HIS A 77 0.82 13.31 10.18
CA HIS A 77 1.66 14.43 10.59
C HIS A 77 2.53 14.88 9.42
N ILE A 78 2.81 16.18 9.34
CA ILE A 78 3.81 16.74 8.45
C ILE A 78 5.09 16.95 9.26
N LEU A 79 6.21 16.48 8.72
CA LEU A 79 7.51 16.67 9.35
C LEU A 79 8.03 18.08 9.04
N LEU A 80 8.07 18.96 10.05
CA LEU A 80 8.61 20.32 9.92
C LEU A 80 10.00 20.43 10.51
N LEU A 81 10.82 21.29 9.92
CA LEU A 81 12.07 21.75 10.51
C LEU A 81 11.78 22.97 11.39
N GLN A 82 12.17 22.93 12.67
CA GLN A 82 12.00 24.03 13.61
C GLN A 82 13.36 24.50 14.13
N ASP A 83 13.54 25.81 14.22
CA ASP A 83 14.68 26.44 14.91
C ASP A 83 14.38 26.53 16.42
N SER A 84 15.43 26.65 17.22
CA SER A 84 15.41 27.09 18.62
C SER A 84 14.55 28.35 18.87
N GLY A 85 14.46 29.25 17.88
CA GLY A 85 13.64 30.46 17.92
C GLY A 85 12.14 30.26 17.63
N GLY A 86 11.65 29.03 17.42
CA GLY A 86 10.23 28.74 17.16
C GLY A 86 9.79 28.83 15.70
N SER A 87 10.61 29.43 14.83
CA SER A 87 10.33 29.49 13.39
C SER A 87 10.31 28.10 12.76
N SER A 88 9.30 27.85 11.91
CA SER A 88 9.08 26.57 11.25
C SER A 88 9.37 26.65 9.74
N GLY A 89 9.75 25.51 9.15
CA GLY A 89 10.17 25.39 7.77
C GLY A 89 10.00 23.98 7.20
N LEU A 90 10.29 23.84 5.90
CA LEU A 90 10.29 22.57 5.18
C LEU A 90 11.69 22.25 4.63
N LEU A 91 11.92 20.97 4.32
CA LEU A 91 13.14 20.56 3.65
C LEU A 91 13.15 21.00 2.19
N GLY A 92 14.30 21.48 1.73
CA GLY A 92 14.44 21.89 0.33
C GLY A 92 15.50 22.96 0.13
N GLY A 93 15.20 23.95 -0.73
CA GLY A 93 16.05 25.11 -0.91
C GLY A 93 16.00 25.70 -2.31
N LYS A 94 16.99 26.55 -2.62
CA LYS A 94 17.06 27.27 -3.90
C LYS A 94 17.28 26.30 -5.07
N CYS A 95 16.46 26.44 -6.11
CA CYS A 95 16.58 25.82 -7.42
C CYS A 95 17.18 26.84 -8.42
N LYS A 96 18.05 26.38 -9.32
CA LYS A 96 18.53 27.22 -10.43
C LYS A 96 17.47 27.27 -11.54
N VAL A 97 17.47 28.33 -12.35
CA VAL A 97 16.46 28.55 -13.40
C VAL A 97 16.46 27.44 -14.46
N HIS A 98 17.64 26.92 -14.81
CA HIS A 98 17.79 25.86 -15.81
C HIS A 98 17.86 24.45 -15.22
N GLU A 99 17.67 24.30 -13.90
CA GLU A 99 17.73 23.00 -13.24
C GLU A 99 16.31 22.42 -13.08
N ASN A 100 16.17 21.11 -13.28
CA ASN A 100 14.89 20.44 -13.03
C ASN A 100 14.52 20.56 -11.54
N PRO A 101 13.34 21.12 -11.19
CA PRO A 101 12.91 21.30 -9.80
C PRO A 101 12.90 20.01 -8.95
N ARG A 102 12.50 18.88 -9.53
CA ARG A 102 12.44 17.58 -8.83
C ARG A 102 13.85 17.08 -8.51
N GLU A 103 14.77 17.15 -9.47
CA GLU A 103 16.17 16.78 -9.27
C GLU A 103 16.88 17.70 -8.27
N ALA A 104 16.62 19.01 -8.37
CA ALA A 104 17.12 19.99 -7.42
C ALA A 104 16.67 19.63 -6.00
N LEU A 105 15.37 19.37 -5.82
CA LEU A 105 14.81 19.02 -4.52
C LEU A 105 15.39 17.72 -3.97
N ARG A 106 15.47 16.66 -4.79
CA ARG A 106 16.07 15.39 -4.41
C ARG A 106 17.48 15.59 -3.85
N ARG A 107 18.31 16.36 -4.55
CA ARG A 107 19.67 16.71 -4.13
C ARG A 107 19.69 17.56 -2.86
N LYS A 108 18.73 18.46 -2.65
CA LYS A 108 18.62 19.23 -1.40
C LYS A 108 18.29 18.35 -0.21
N ILE A 109 17.33 17.43 -0.35
CA ILE A 109 16.90 16.53 0.72
C ILE A 109 17.98 15.50 1.04
N ALA A 110 18.72 15.01 0.04
CA ALA A 110 19.84 14.08 0.24
C ALA A 110 20.94 14.60 1.17
N ARG A 111 21.01 15.91 1.42
CA ARG A 111 21.94 16.52 2.39
C ARG A 111 21.51 16.32 3.85
N PHE A 112 20.24 16.01 4.09
CA PHE A 112 19.65 15.83 5.42
C PHE A 112 19.31 14.37 5.70
N VAL A 113 19.56 13.46 4.76
CA VAL A 113 19.18 12.06 4.85
C VAL A 113 20.43 11.22 4.73
N SER A 114 20.61 10.28 5.66
CA SER A 114 21.64 9.26 5.65
C SER A 114 21.00 7.87 5.75
N MET A 115 21.41 6.98 4.86
CA MET A 115 20.96 5.59 4.81
C MET A 115 22.00 4.60 5.37
N SER A 116 23.15 5.09 5.87
CA SER A 116 24.25 4.22 6.32
C SER A 116 23.92 3.54 7.65
N LYS A 117 23.81 2.20 7.63
CA LYS A 117 23.87 1.37 8.84
C LYS A 117 25.33 1.38 9.33
N LYS A 118 25.59 2.18 10.37
CA LYS A 118 26.84 2.33 11.15
C LYS A 118 27.85 3.35 10.60
N GLY A 119 28.18 4.32 11.46
CA GLY A 119 29.54 4.87 11.65
C GLY A 119 30.20 5.69 10.52
N SER A 120 29.69 5.70 9.29
CA SER A 120 30.28 6.55 8.26
C SER A 120 29.91 8.02 8.50
N HIS A 121 30.92 8.84 8.82
CA HIS A 121 30.81 10.30 8.93
C HIS A 121 30.62 11.00 7.58
N GLN A 122 30.64 10.26 6.47
CA GLN A 122 30.52 10.83 5.13
C GLN A 122 29.15 10.50 4.53
N LEU A 123 28.36 11.55 4.27
CA LEU A 123 27.11 11.45 3.52
C LEU A 123 27.44 11.14 2.06
N ASP A 124 27.10 9.93 1.59
CA ASP A 124 27.10 9.65 0.16
C ASP A 124 25.84 10.26 -0.46
N LEU A 125 25.96 11.49 -0.96
CA LEU A 125 24.85 12.23 -1.56
C LEU A 125 24.25 11.50 -2.76
N LYS A 126 25.03 10.70 -3.50
CA LYS A 126 24.55 10.01 -4.71
C LYS A 126 23.70 8.81 -4.30
N ALA A 127 24.20 7.96 -3.42
CA ALA A 127 23.44 6.84 -2.87
C ALA A 127 22.19 7.31 -2.11
N ASN A 128 22.28 8.41 -1.36
CA ASN A 128 21.14 8.96 -0.62
C ASN A 128 20.06 9.51 -1.57
N ALA A 129 20.45 10.16 -2.68
CA ALA A 129 19.51 10.71 -3.65
C ALA A 129 18.66 9.63 -4.34
N GLU A 130 19.24 8.49 -4.68
CA GLU A 130 18.52 7.36 -5.34
C GLU A 130 17.39 6.79 -4.48
N ASN A 131 17.48 6.95 -3.16
CA ASN A 131 16.48 6.49 -2.20
C ASN A 131 15.34 7.48 -1.95
N ILE A 132 15.46 8.72 -2.45
CA ILE A 132 14.47 9.78 -2.27
C ILE A 132 13.58 9.84 -3.51
N LYS A 133 12.30 9.51 -3.33
CA LYS A 133 11.29 9.61 -4.39
C LYS A 133 10.55 10.95 -4.25
N VAL A 134 10.86 11.88 -5.16
CA VAL A 134 10.09 13.11 -5.33
C VAL A 134 8.91 12.83 -6.27
N GLY A 135 7.70 13.01 -5.75
CA GLY A 135 6.45 12.79 -6.47
C GLY A 135 5.93 14.04 -7.16
N ASP A 136 4.61 14.23 -7.09
CA ASP A 136 3.92 15.31 -7.78
C ASP A 136 4.11 16.67 -7.11
N MET A 137 3.90 17.72 -7.92
CA MET A 137 3.80 19.08 -7.39
C MET A 137 2.44 19.23 -6.70
N LEU A 138 2.47 19.61 -5.43
CA LEU A 138 1.30 19.77 -4.58
C LEU A 138 0.72 21.18 -4.71
N GLY A 139 1.58 22.18 -4.85
CA GLY A 139 1.15 23.57 -4.94
C GLY A 139 2.30 24.53 -5.23
N GLU A 140 1.90 25.73 -5.61
CA GLU A 140 2.79 26.84 -5.94
C GLU A 140 2.40 28.06 -5.12
N PHE A 141 3.40 28.78 -4.63
CA PHE A 141 3.23 30.00 -3.87
C PHE A 141 4.20 31.08 -4.34
N TRP A 142 3.83 32.33 -4.09
CA TRP A 142 4.52 33.50 -4.60
C TRP A 142 4.81 34.49 -3.48
N ARG A 143 6.02 35.03 -3.47
CA ARG A 143 6.38 36.17 -2.63
C ARG A 143 6.48 37.42 -3.51
N PRO A 144 5.49 38.35 -3.43
CA PRO A 144 5.49 39.54 -4.27
C PRO A 144 6.62 40.52 -3.93
N ASP A 145 6.97 40.68 -2.65
CA ASP A 145 8.03 41.60 -2.19
C ASP A 145 8.98 40.97 -1.15
N PHE A 146 10.13 41.60 -0.87
CA PHE A 146 11.22 41.00 -0.08
C PHE A 146 10.84 40.64 1.36
N ASN A 147 9.90 41.39 1.95
CA ASN A 147 9.39 41.20 3.31
C ASN A 147 7.86 41.01 3.35
N SER A 148 7.23 40.69 2.22
CA SER A 148 5.79 40.43 2.18
C SER A 148 5.49 38.99 2.60
N PRO A 149 4.27 38.69 3.11
CA PRO A 149 3.80 37.31 3.23
C PRO A 149 3.78 36.60 1.87
N VAL A 150 3.74 35.28 1.94
CA VAL A 150 3.65 34.41 0.76
C VAL A 150 2.18 34.17 0.43
N LEU A 151 1.84 34.18 -0.86
CA LEU A 151 0.48 34.05 -1.38
C LEU A 151 0.34 32.81 -2.27
N PRO A 152 -0.84 32.17 -2.33
CA PRO A 152 -1.08 31.01 -3.20
C PRO A 152 -1.34 31.38 -4.68
N TYR A 153 -1.18 32.66 -5.03
CA TYR A 153 -1.32 33.18 -6.40
C TYR A 153 -0.35 34.34 -6.61
N LEU A 154 -0.08 34.67 -7.88
CA LEU A 154 0.66 35.88 -8.25
C LEU A 154 -0.33 37.04 -8.43
N PRO A 155 -0.28 38.12 -7.62
CA PRO A 155 -1.20 39.24 -7.79
C PRO A 155 -1.02 39.95 -9.14
N GLN A 156 -2.13 40.39 -9.75
CA GLN A 156 -2.16 40.89 -11.13
C GLN A 156 -1.21 42.07 -11.40
N HIS A 157 -1.04 42.98 -10.44
CA HIS A 157 -0.17 44.17 -10.59
C HIS A 157 1.31 43.88 -10.30
N VAL A 158 1.66 42.66 -9.88
CA VAL A 158 3.03 42.29 -9.52
C VAL A 158 3.75 41.75 -10.75
N VAL A 159 4.47 42.64 -11.44
CA VAL A 159 5.23 42.30 -12.65
C VAL A 159 6.58 41.63 -12.32
N ARG A 160 7.14 41.92 -11.14
CA ARG A 160 8.49 41.48 -10.72
C ARG A 160 8.48 40.82 -9.33
N PRO A 161 7.90 39.63 -9.18
CA PRO A 161 7.89 38.89 -7.92
C PRO A 161 9.32 38.54 -7.47
N LYS A 162 9.51 38.38 -6.15
CA LYS A 162 10.84 38.13 -5.57
C LYS A 162 11.16 36.65 -5.45
N GLU A 163 10.15 35.83 -5.19
CA GLU A 163 10.33 34.40 -5.00
C GLU A 163 9.13 33.61 -5.51
N LYS A 164 9.42 32.52 -6.25
CA LYS A 164 8.50 31.45 -6.60
C LYS A 164 8.83 30.23 -5.75
N ILE A 165 7.84 29.69 -5.04
CA ILE A 165 7.98 28.56 -4.12
C ILE A 165 7.13 27.41 -4.64
N MET A 166 7.75 26.25 -4.85
CA MET A 166 7.06 25.04 -5.32
C MET A 166 7.15 23.96 -4.24
N ILE A 167 6.01 23.36 -3.90
CA ILE A 167 5.93 22.28 -2.90
C ILE A 167 5.69 20.96 -3.62
N TYR A 168 6.51 19.96 -3.31
CA TYR A 168 6.43 18.63 -3.89
C TYR A 168 6.18 17.57 -2.83
N GLN A 169 5.51 16.50 -3.24
CA GLN A 169 5.44 15.26 -2.49
C GLN A 169 6.83 14.64 -2.36
N VAL A 170 7.20 14.20 -1.16
CA VAL A 170 8.43 13.44 -0.94
C VAL A 170 8.12 12.17 -0.16
N MET A 171 8.54 11.04 -0.73
CA MET A 171 8.48 9.73 -0.11
C MET A 171 9.90 9.27 0.19
N LEU A 172 10.10 8.83 1.43
CA LEU A 172 11.36 8.28 1.93
C LEU A 172 11.15 6.81 2.29
N ARG A 173 12.19 5.99 2.12
CA ARG A 173 12.18 4.59 2.55
C ARG A 173 12.15 4.48 4.08
N GLU A 174 11.75 3.31 4.57
CA GLU A 174 11.87 2.93 5.97
C GLU A 174 13.32 3.00 6.47
N ASN A 175 13.49 3.27 7.76
CA ASN A 175 14.79 3.31 8.46
C ASN A 175 15.76 4.40 7.99
N CYS A 176 15.24 5.45 7.34
CA CYS A 176 16.00 6.63 6.99
C CYS A 176 16.44 7.40 8.25
N THR A 177 17.71 7.81 8.30
CA THR A 177 18.23 8.68 9.37
C THR A 177 18.33 10.11 8.88
N PHE A 178 17.55 11.00 9.47
CA PHE A 178 17.69 12.42 9.26
C PHE A 178 18.89 12.98 10.02
N VAL A 179 19.75 13.72 9.34
CA VAL A 179 20.90 14.41 9.91
C VAL A 179 20.65 15.91 9.83
N ILE A 180 20.61 16.57 10.99
CA ILE A 180 20.30 18.01 11.10
C ILE A 180 21.32 18.76 11.95
N PRO A 181 21.49 20.08 11.74
CA PRO A 181 22.32 20.90 12.60
C PRO A 181 21.76 20.98 14.02
N ASN A 182 22.64 21.16 15.01
CA ASN A 182 22.26 21.24 16.44
C ASN A 182 21.25 22.35 16.79
N ASN A 183 21.14 23.40 15.98
CA ASN A 183 20.20 24.50 16.22
C ASN A 183 18.79 24.24 15.65
N PHE A 184 18.59 23.10 14.99
CA PHE A 184 17.30 22.72 14.43
C PHE A 184 16.81 21.39 15.03
N GLN A 185 15.50 21.21 15.01
CA GLN A 185 14.84 19.96 15.34
C GLN A 185 13.80 19.61 14.27
N PHE A 186 13.58 18.32 14.06
CA PHE A 186 12.44 17.85 13.29
C PHE A 186 11.27 17.59 14.21
N THR A 187 10.15 18.26 13.93
CA THR A 187 8.94 18.15 14.72
C THR A 187 7.81 17.63 13.84
N PRO A 188 7.24 16.44 14.12
CA PRO A 188 6.03 15.98 13.46
C PRO A 188 4.84 16.79 13.99
N ILE A 189 4.20 17.58 13.13
CA ILE A 189 3.01 18.37 13.48
C ILE A 189 1.77 17.66 12.91
N PRO A 190 0.74 17.35 13.72
CA PRO A 190 -0.48 16.73 13.22
C PRO A 190 -1.25 17.70 12.33
N LEU A 191 -1.98 17.17 11.33
CA LEU A 191 -2.69 18.01 10.35
C LEU A 191 -3.68 19.01 10.98
N TYR A 192 -4.28 18.68 12.14
CA TYR A 192 -5.23 19.55 12.83
C TYR A 192 -4.57 20.74 13.55
N ASP A 193 -3.26 20.72 13.80
CA ASP A 193 -2.53 21.81 14.46
C ASP A 193 -2.05 22.91 13.48
N PHE A 194 -2.29 22.73 12.17
CA PHE A 194 -1.86 23.67 11.13
C PHE A 194 -2.72 24.93 11.01
N TYR A 195 -3.86 24.99 11.71
CA TYR A 195 -4.84 26.08 11.60
C TYR A 195 -4.59 27.23 12.59
N LYS A 196 -3.39 27.30 13.18
CA LYS A 196 -3.00 28.38 14.11
C LYS A 196 -2.51 29.60 13.33
N VAL A 197 -2.97 30.78 13.74
CA VAL A 197 -2.65 32.07 13.08
C VAL A 197 -1.14 32.33 13.00
N GLU A 198 -0.39 31.89 14.01
CA GLU A 198 1.06 32.09 14.14
C GLU A 198 1.89 31.41 13.04
N GLN A 199 1.34 30.42 12.33
CA GLN A 199 2.07 29.65 11.32
C GLN A 199 2.05 30.29 9.92
N GLY A 200 1.23 31.34 9.73
CA GLY A 200 1.09 32.02 8.45
C GLY A 200 0.34 31.22 7.37
N VAL A 201 0.08 31.88 6.25
CA VAL A 201 -0.78 31.35 5.17
C VAL A 201 -0.20 30.10 4.50
N THR A 202 1.12 30.02 4.33
CA THR A 202 1.75 28.89 3.64
C THR A 202 1.65 27.59 4.42
N LEU A 203 1.92 27.61 5.73
CA LEU A 203 1.86 26.42 6.57
C LEU A 203 0.40 25.97 6.76
N SER A 204 -0.51 26.90 7.03
CA SER A 204 -1.95 26.60 7.18
C SER A 204 -2.61 26.05 5.91
N ALA A 205 -2.05 26.35 4.73
CA ALA A 205 -2.52 25.78 3.47
C ALA A 205 -2.08 24.31 3.26
N LEU A 206 -1.02 23.82 3.93
CA LEU A 206 -0.44 22.49 3.65
C LEU A 206 -1.44 21.34 3.79
N PRO A 207 -2.28 21.24 4.84
CA PRO A 207 -3.26 20.16 4.95
C PRO A 207 -4.23 20.11 3.76
N HIS A 208 -4.60 21.27 3.23
CA HIS A 208 -5.52 21.36 2.09
C HIS A 208 -4.92 20.78 0.81
N LEU A 209 -3.61 20.92 0.60
CA LEU A 209 -2.90 20.34 -0.55
C LEU A 209 -2.92 18.80 -0.54
N LEU A 210 -3.14 18.18 0.62
CA LEU A 210 -3.15 16.73 0.79
C LEU A 210 -4.49 16.10 0.44
N THR A 211 -5.58 16.86 0.41
CA THR A 211 -6.97 16.37 0.27
C THR A 211 -7.22 15.54 -1.00
N ARG A 212 -6.46 15.81 -2.06
CA ARG A 212 -6.51 15.07 -3.33
C ARG A 212 -5.83 13.70 -3.30
N HIS A 213 -5.10 13.36 -2.23
CA HIS A 213 -4.38 12.10 -2.08
C HIS A 213 -5.10 11.18 -1.09
N HIS A 214 -4.95 9.87 -1.28
CA HIS A 214 -5.36 8.87 -0.30
C HIS A 214 -4.16 8.53 0.58
N LEU A 215 -4.21 8.89 1.87
CA LEU A 215 -3.10 8.67 2.80
C LEU A 215 -3.14 7.23 3.35
N SER A 216 -2.33 6.35 2.77
CA SER A 216 -2.24 4.96 3.22
C SER A 216 -1.20 4.83 4.32
N ARG A 217 -1.63 4.49 5.55
CA ARG A 217 -0.75 4.33 6.70
C ARG A 217 0.05 3.03 6.58
N ILE A 218 1.24 2.98 7.13
CA ILE A 218 2.10 1.79 7.11
C ILE A 218 2.61 1.55 8.54
N GLN A 219 2.45 0.35 9.10
CA GLN A 219 3.15 -0.07 10.32
C GLN A 219 4.15 -1.18 9.97
N GLY A 220 5.45 -0.91 10.14
CA GLY A 220 6.50 -1.83 9.67
C GLY A 220 6.46 -1.97 8.14
N ILE A 221 6.51 -3.20 7.63
CA ILE A 221 6.44 -3.52 6.19
C ILE A 221 4.99 -3.56 5.68
N GLN A 222 3.98 -3.49 6.57
CA GLN A 222 2.57 -3.70 6.20
C GLN A 222 1.81 -2.38 6.10
N LYS A 223 1.19 -2.14 4.94
CA LYS A 223 0.22 -1.06 4.70
C LYS A 223 -1.00 -1.31 5.57
N ILE A 224 -1.32 -0.42 6.52
CA ILE A 224 -2.53 -0.43 7.35
C ILE A 224 -3.58 0.51 6.75
N TYR A 225 -4.61 -0.05 6.14
CA TYR A 225 -5.75 0.71 5.66
C TYR A 225 -6.52 1.36 6.83
N THR A 226 -7.10 2.54 6.61
CA THR A 226 -7.85 3.30 7.63
C THR A 226 -9.11 2.57 8.12
N SER A 227 -9.63 1.67 7.31
CA SER A 227 -10.57 0.62 7.68
C SER A 227 -10.12 -0.67 6.99
N ILE A 228 -10.17 -1.80 7.70
CA ILE A 228 -9.98 -3.09 7.05
C ILE A 228 -11.29 -3.38 6.31
N PRO A 229 -11.29 -3.53 4.98
CA PRO A 229 -12.53 -3.79 4.26
C PRO A 229 -13.11 -5.14 4.72
N LEU A 230 -14.44 -5.25 4.68
CA LEU A 230 -15.07 -6.55 4.85
C LEU A 230 -14.66 -7.44 3.68
N CYS A 231 -14.41 -8.72 3.92
CA CYS A 231 -14.11 -9.64 2.81
C CYS A 231 -15.29 -9.67 1.80
N SER A 232 -16.51 -9.38 2.25
CA SER A 232 -17.71 -9.23 1.40
C SER A 232 -17.67 -8.06 0.43
N THR A 233 -16.88 -7.02 0.69
CA THR A 233 -16.78 -5.83 -0.17
C THR A 233 -15.66 -5.91 -1.20
N LEU A 234 -14.82 -6.95 -1.14
CA LEU A 234 -13.75 -7.14 -2.11
C LEU A 234 -14.31 -7.53 -3.48
N LYS A 235 -13.64 -7.11 -4.55
CA LYS A 235 -13.97 -7.54 -5.91
C LYS A 235 -13.72 -9.05 -6.03
N PRO A 236 -14.55 -9.79 -6.79
CA PRO A 236 -14.30 -11.20 -7.03
C PRO A 236 -12.90 -11.45 -7.61
N GLU A 237 -12.21 -12.46 -7.13
CA GLU A 237 -10.87 -12.87 -7.60
C GLU A 237 -9.80 -11.75 -7.58
N SER A 238 -9.91 -10.79 -6.66
CA SER A 238 -9.00 -9.65 -6.59
C SER A 238 -7.92 -9.73 -5.51
N ILE A 239 -7.84 -10.84 -4.76
CA ILE A 239 -6.90 -10.92 -3.63
C ILE A 239 -5.47 -11.23 -4.06
N THR A 240 -4.53 -10.63 -3.33
CA THR A 240 -3.08 -10.88 -3.42
C THR A 240 -2.54 -11.34 -2.06
N MET A 241 -1.27 -11.79 -2.01
CA MET A 241 -0.62 -12.19 -0.75
C MET A 241 -0.49 -11.07 0.28
N ASP A 242 -0.68 -9.81 -0.12
CA ASP A 242 -0.68 -8.65 0.78
C ASP A 242 -2.09 -8.22 1.21
N THR A 243 -3.13 -8.89 0.71
CA THR A 243 -4.53 -8.51 0.96
C THR A 243 -5.05 -9.11 2.26
N TYR A 244 -5.53 -8.29 3.19
CA TYR A 244 -6.23 -8.72 4.39
C TYR A 244 -7.60 -8.03 4.51
N CYS A 245 -8.57 -8.74 5.08
CA CYS A 245 -9.96 -8.27 5.19
C CYS A 245 -10.62 -8.76 6.50
N LEU A 246 -11.80 -8.25 6.84
CA LEU A 246 -12.55 -8.69 8.02
C LEU A 246 -13.56 -9.78 7.69
N SER A 247 -13.61 -10.81 8.54
CA SER A 247 -14.59 -11.91 8.49
C SER A 247 -16.03 -11.45 8.75
N SER A 248 -16.98 -12.39 8.64
CA SER A 248 -18.29 -12.28 9.31
C SER A 248 -18.15 -12.11 10.83
N CYS A 249 -19.22 -11.69 11.50
CA CYS A 249 -19.26 -11.61 12.95
C CYS A 249 -19.30 -13.01 13.57
N GLY A 250 -18.49 -13.25 14.61
CA GLY A 250 -18.48 -14.49 15.39
C GLY A 250 -18.14 -14.24 16.86
N ALA A 251 -18.33 -15.24 17.72
CA ALA A 251 -18.07 -15.10 19.16
C ALA A 251 -16.58 -15.27 19.52
N THR A 252 -15.89 -16.19 18.85
CA THR A 252 -14.47 -16.51 19.06
C THR A 252 -13.77 -16.71 17.72
N ALA A 253 -12.44 -16.54 17.66
CA ALA A 253 -11.67 -16.71 16.43
C ALA A 253 -11.64 -18.17 15.91
N LEU A 254 -12.13 -19.11 16.71
CA LEU A 254 -12.19 -20.56 16.43
C LEU A 254 -13.59 -21.02 16.04
N ASP A 255 -14.55 -20.10 15.93
CA ASP A 255 -15.91 -20.43 15.55
C ASP A 255 -15.95 -20.95 14.10
N GLN A 256 -16.49 -22.16 13.91
CA GLN A 256 -16.64 -22.79 12.59
C GLN A 256 -17.58 -21.99 11.67
N GLY A 257 -18.39 -21.08 12.21
CA GLY A 257 -19.26 -20.18 11.47
C GLY A 257 -18.58 -18.90 10.94
N LEU A 258 -17.30 -18.66 11.26
CA LEU A 258 -16.57 -17.51 10.72
C LEU A 258 -16.21 -17.73 9.25
N VAL A 259 -16.72 -16.84 8.39
CA VAL A 259 -16.51 -16.92 6.95
C VAL A 259 -15.66 -15.73 6.49
N CYS A 260 -14.49 -16.03 5.94
CA CYS A 260 -13.76 -15.14 5.05
C CYS A 260 -14.39 -15.29 3.66
N ASN A 261 -14.98 -14.22 3.11
CA ASN A 261 -15.76 -14.30 1.86
C ASN A 261 -14.97 -15.01 0.74
N PRO A 262 -15.39 -16.22 0.31
CA PRO A 262 -14.66 -16.99 -0.67
C PRO A 262 -14.70 -16.34 -2.04
N GLN A 263 -15.64 -15.44 -2.34
CA GLN A 263 -15.72 -14.77 -3.65
C GLN A 263 -14.49 -13.92 -3.98
N ALA A 264 -13.82 -13.36 -2.98
CA ALA A 264 -12.59 -12.61 -3.19
C ALA A 264 -11.40 -13.51 -3.57
N GLU A 265 -11.42 -14.79 -3.18
CA GLU A 265 -10.34 -15.76 -3.43
C GLU A 265 -10.11 -16.01 -4.91
N THR A 266 -8.84 -16.22 -5.27
CA THR A 266 -8.44 -16.74 -6.57
C THR A 266 -8.23 -18.25 -6.46
N TRP A 267 -7.99 -18.93 -7.59
CA TRP A 267 -7.68 -20.36 -7.55
C TRP A 267 -6.31 -20.67 -6.93
N LYS A 268 -5.40 -19.69 -6.88
CA LYS A 268 -4.05 -19.81 -6.29
C LYS A 268 -3.94 -19.27 -4.88
N ILE A 269 -4.77 -18.31 -4.49
CA ILE A 269 -4.67 -17.61 -3.20
C ILE A 269 -6.01 -17.70 -2.51
N ARG A 270 -6.01 -18.18 -1.27
CA ARG A 270 -7.20 -18.36 -0.43
C ARG A 270 -7.12 -17.58 0.86
N LEU A 271 -8.25 -17.38 1.53
CA LEU A 271 -8.34 -16.67 2.80
C LEU A 271 -8.62 -17.64 3.94
N LYS A 272 -7.96 -17.41 5.07
CA LYS A 272 -8.29 -18.06 6.35
C LYS A 272 -8.34 -17.04 7.46
N VAL A 273 -9.12 -17.32 8.50
CA VAL A 273 -9.09 -16.51 9.71
C VAL A 273 -7.72 -16.67 10.36
N ASP A 274 -7.10 -15.56 10.75
CA ASP A 274 -5.85 -15.52 11.48
C ASP A 274 -6.11 -15.83 12.96
N SER A 275 -6.18 -17.12 13.28
CA SER A 275 -6.43 -17.61 14.63
C SER A 275 -5.35 -17.21 15.64
N ASN A 276 -4.17 -16.82 15.17
CA ASN A 276 -3.03 -16.44 16.01
C ASN A 276 -3.00 -14.94 16.31
N SER A 277 -3.87 -14.15 15.69
CA SER A 277 -3.94 -12.71 15.90
C SER A 277 -4.85 -12.35 17.07
N GLU A 278 -4.37 -11.51 17.99
CA GLU A 278 -5.22 -10.88 19.02
C GLU A 278 -6.17 -9.80 18.45
N PHE A 279 -6.04 -9.50 17.16
CA PHE A 279 -6.81 -8.45 16.50
C PHE A 279 -8.27 -8.87 16.27
N SER A 280 -9.20 -8.12 16.87
CA SER A 280 -10.64 -8.23 16.62
C SER A 280 -11.30 -6.84 16.68
N THR A 281 -12.35 -6.62 15.89
CA THR A 281 -13.14 -5.38 15.92
C THR A 281 -14.61 -5.65 16.24
N LEU A 282 -15.25 -4.69 16.91
CA LEU A 282 -16.69 -4.68 17.22
C LEU A 282 -17.53 -4.02 16.12
N ASP A 283 -16.89 -3.49 15.07
CA ASP A 283 -17.56 -2.74 14.00
C ASP A 283 -18.72 -3.53 13.37
N ASP A 284 -19.93 -2.98 13.52
CA ASP A 284 -21.19 -3.48 12.96
C ASP A 284 -21.57 -4.93 13.32
N CYS A 285 -21.18 -5.39 14.53
CA CYS A 285 -21.55 -6.71 15.02
C CYS A 285 -22.57 -6.67 16.17
N PRO A 286 -23.50 -7.65 16.24
CA PRO A 286 -24.40 -7.83 17.39
C PRO A 286 -23.62 -7.95 18.71
N LYS A 287 -24.26 -7.55 19.83
CA LYS A 287 -23.64 -7.57 21.16
C LYS A 287 -23.01 -8.92 21.48
N GLY A 288 -21.72 -8.92 21.79
CA GLY A 288 -20.94 -10.11 22.15
C GLY A 288 -20.24 -10.80 20.98
N THR A 289 -20.43 -10.32 19.74
CA THR A 289 -19.73 -10.84 18.55
C THR A 289 -18.72 -9.83 18.02
N ARG A 290 -17.68 -10.32 17.36
CA ARG A 290 -16.58 -9.54 16.80
C ARG A 290 -16.22 -10.06 15.41
N ARG A 291 -15.55 -9.22 14.61
CA ARG A 291 -14.91 -9.65 13.36
C ARG A 291 -13.43 -9.93 13.62
N TYR A 292 -12.91 -10.89 12.87
CA TYR A 292 -11.52 -11.33 12.93
C TYR A 292 -10.82 -11.05 11.60
N LYS A 293 -9.50 -10.96 11.66
CA LYS A 293 -8.66 -10.72 10.49
C LYS A 293 -8.61 -11.99 9.64
N CYS A 294 -8.90 -11.85 8.35
CA CYS A 294 -8.66 -12.87 7.33
C CYS A 294 -7.33 -12.57 6.63
N VAL A 295 -6.48 -13.59 6.53
CA VAL A 295 -5.15 -13.53 5.89
C VAL A 295 -5.08 -14.47 4.68
N PRO A 296 -4.32 -14.08 3.64
CA PRO A 296 -4.18 -14.88 2.44
C PRO A 296 -3.13 -15.98 2.65
N PHE A 297 -3.31 -17.11 1.97
CA PHE A 297 -2.33 -18.19 1.88
C PHE A 297 -2.35 -18.82 0.49
N GLU A 298 -1.22 -19.39 0.08
CA GLU A 298 -1.12 -20.11 -1.19
C GLU A 298 -1.88 -21.42 -1.13
N SER A 299 -2.76 -21.63 -2.12
CA SER A 299 -3.56 -22.83 -2.28
C SER A 299 -2.75 -23.89 -3.02
N ASN A 300 -2.81 -25.13 -2.54
CA ASN A 300 -2.29 -26.31 -3.24
C ASN A 300 -3.39 -27.04 -4.02
N GLU A 301 -4.50 -26.36 -4.33
CA GLU A 301 -5.63 -26.95 -5.05
C GLU A 301 -5.24 -27.30 -6.49
N ILE A 302 -5.58 -28.51 -6.89
CA ILE A 302 -5.35 -29.03 -8.23
C ILE A 302 -6.67 -29.23 -8.97
N GLN A 303 -6.59 -29.60 -10.24
CA GLN A 303 -7.77 -30.00 -11.00
C GLN A 303 -8.30 -31.34 -10.48
N CYS A 304 -9.63 -31.48 -10.33
CA CYS A 304 -10.23 -32.67 -9.72
C CYS A 304 -9.93 -33.99 -10.46
N MET A 305 -9.53 -33.95 -11.73
CA MET A 305 -9.14 -35.15 -12.51
C MET A 305 -7.69 -35.57 -12.26
N ASP A 306 -6.84 -34.67 -11.75
CA ASP A 306 -5.43 -34.94 -11.44
C ASP A 306 -5.26 -35.46 -9.99
N ALA A 307 -6.37 -35.65 -9.28
CA ALA A 307 -6.43 -36.03 -7.87
C ALA A 307 -6.23 -37.54 -7.67
N SER A 308 -5.01 -38.02 -7.91
CA SER A 308 -4.59 -39.40 -7.61
C SER A 308 -4.28 -39.59 -6.12
N PHE A 309 -5.27 -39.38 -5.24
CA PHE A 309 -5.10 -39.56 -3.80
C PHE A 309 -5.76 -40.85 -3.32
N ASP A 310 -5.00 -41.68 -2.60
CA ASP A 310 -5.52 -42.88 -1.94
C ASP A 310 -6.52 -42.54 -0.81
N VAL A 311 -6.35 -41.35 -0.21
CA VAL A 311 -7.17 -40.81 0.88
C VAL A 311 -7.29 -39.29 0.71
N TYR A 312 -8.51 -38.76 0.83
CA TYR A 312 -8.69 -37.32 0.84
C TYR A 312 -8.31 -36.72 2.20
N PRO A 313 -7.35 -35.78 2.27
CA PRO A 313 -7.01 -35.12 3.51
C PRO A 313 -8.18 -34.26 4.00
N GLU A 314 -8.21 -34.00 5.31
CA GLU A 314 -9.19 -33.10 5.90
C GLU A 314 -9.12 -31.71 5.24
N GLY A 315 -10.28 -31.19 4.83
CA GLY A 315 -10.37 -29.91 4.13
C GLY A 315 -9.96 -29.94 2.65
N TYR A 316 -9.77 -31.12 2.05
CA TYR A 316 -9.45 -31.26 0.63
C TYR A 316 -10.48 -30.56 -0.29
N SER A 317 -9.96 -29.81 -1.25
CA SER A 317 -10.73 -29.23 -2.33
C SER A 317 -9.97 -29.22 -3.66
N CYS A 318 -10.72 -29.16 -4.75
CA CYS A 318 -10.20 -29.15 -6.12
C CYS A 318 -11.12 -28.32 -7.03
N PHE A 319 -10.63 -27.94 -8.21
CA PHE A 319 -11.44 -27.25 -9.22
C PHE A 319 -11.74 -28.14 -10.43
N THR A 320 -12.94 -28.00 -10.99
CA THR A 320 -13.32 -28.68 -12.23
C THR A 320 -12.62 -28.08 -13.45
N LEU A 321 -12.78 -28.73 -14.62
CA LEU A 321 -12.43 -28.14 -15.91
C LEU A 321 -13.31 -26.90 -16.20
N CYS A 322 -12.80 -25.98 -17.02
CA CYS A 322 -13.58 -24.80 -17.44
C CYS A 322 -14.91 -25.24 -18.09
N GLY A 323 -16.05 -24.81 -17.54
CA GLY A 323 -17.40 -25.08 -18.03
C GLY A 323 -18.12 -26.24 -17.35
N GLU A 324 -17.46 -26.99 -16.46
CA GLU A 324 -18.07 -28.14 -15.77
C GLU A 324 -18.81 -27.72 -14.50
N MET A 325 -20.14 -27.91 -14.49
CA MET A 325 -21.05 -27.50 -13.39
C MET A 325 -21.05 -28.42 -12.17
N LYS A 326 -20.65 -29.68 -12.35
CA LYS A 326 -20.83 -30.73 -11.34
C LYS A 326 -19.47 -31.29 -10.92
N CYS A 327 -19.37 -31.60 -9.63
CA CYS A 327 -18.23 -32.31 -9.11
C CYS A 327 -18.19 -33.75 -9.65
N PRO A 328 -17.00 -34.33 -9.83
CA PRO A 328 -16.83 -35.61 -10.53
C PRO A 328 -17.35 -36.82 -9.73
N SER A 329 -17.61 -36.66 -8.43
CA SER A 329 -18.07 -37.73 -7.55
C SER A 329 -19.07 -37.20 -6.52
N SER A 330 -19.97 -38.07 -6.06
CA SER A 330 -20.94 -37.79 -4.99
C SER A 330 -20.30 -37.66 -3.61
N VAL A 331 -18.99 -37.93 -3.49
CA VAL A 331 -18.21 -37.74 -2.26
C VAL A 331 -18.04 -36.24 -1.93
N PHE A 332 -18.10 -35.39 -2.96
CA PHE A 332 -18.04 -33.94 -2.84
C PHE A 332 -19.42 -33.33 -2.50
N LEU A 333 -19.39 -32.21 -1.78
CA LEU A 333 -20.58 -31.43 -1.49
C LEU A 333 -21.17 -30.82 -2.78
N PRO A 334 -22.50 -30.66 -2.86
CA PRO A 334 -23.12 -29.94 -3.96
C PRO A 334 -22.62 -28.49 -3.99
N PRO A 335 -22.17 -27.98 -5.15
CA PRO A 335 -21.55 -26.67 -5.23
C PRO A 335 -22.59 -25.56 -5.07
N ASN A 336 -22.24 -24.52 -4.33
CA ASN A 336 -23.04 -23.31 -4.17
C ASN A 336 -22.64 -22.26 -5.23
N PRO A 337 -23.55 -21.83 -6.12
CA PRO A 337 -23.30 -20.80 -7.14
C PRO A 337 -22.61 -19.53 -6.62
N ALA A 338 -22.98 -19.09 -5.42
CA ALA A 338 -22.48 -17.84 -4.86
C ALA A 338 -21.06 -17.93 -4.31
N ASN A 339 -20.50 -19.12 -4.08
CA ASN A 339 -19.23 -19.30 -3.37
C ASN A 339 -18.22 -20.17 -4.14
N ASP A 340 -18.71 -21.15 -4.87
CA ASP A 340 -17.89 -22.21 -5.45
C ASP A 340 -17.58 -21.97 -6.94
N PHE A 341 -18.27 -21.03 -7.61
CA PHE A 341 -18.06 -20.72 -9.03
C PHE A 341 -17.07 -19.58 -9.21
N LYS A 342 -16.03 -19.80 -10.04
CA LYS A 342 -14.88 -18.91 -10.23
C LYS A 342 -14.43 -18.85 -11.68
N LEU A 343 -13.96 -17.72 -12.17
CA LEU A 343 -13.34 -17.60 -13.48
C LEU A 343 -12.06 -18.46 -13.57
N ALA A 344 -11.19 -18.41 -12.55
CA ALA A 344 -10.09 -19.35 -12.32
C ALA A 344 -9.29 -19.70 -13.61
N ASP A 345 -8.71 -18.66 -14.23
CA ASP A 345 -7.93 -18.68 -15.47
C ASP A 345 -8.69 -19.10 -16.75
N CYS A 346 -10.02 -19.28 -16.69
CA CYS A 346 -10.84 -19.45 -17.88
C CYS A 346 -11.06 -18.10 -18.57
N GLN A 347 -10.90 -18.02 -19.90
CA GLN A 347 -11.06 -16.76 -20.64
C GLN A 347 -12.49 -16.20 -20.62
N SER A 348 -13.51 -17.07 -20.60
CA SER A 348 -14.93 -16.68 -20.67
C SER A 348 -15.89 -17.63 -19.93
N ASN A 349 -15.35 -18.67 -19.28
CA ASN A 349 -16.12 -19.69 -18.55
C ASN A 349 -15.77 -19.67 -17.06
N TYR A 350 -16.34 -20.60 -16.29
CA TYR A 350 -16.05 -20.77 -14.87
C TYR A 350 -15.53 -22.19 -14.57
N ARG A 351 -14.84 -22.33 -13.44
CA ARG A 351 -14.60 -23.59 -12.75
C ARG A 351 -15.45 -23.64 -11.50
N VAL A 352 -15.80 -24.86 -11.10
CA VAL A 352 -16.52 -25.13 -9.87
C VAL A 352 -15.55 -25.70 -8.84
N ARG A 353 -15.54 -25.13 -7.64
CA ARG A 353 -14.81 -25.65 -6.49
C ARG A 353 -15.58 -26.81 -5.87
N CYS A 354 -14.94 -27.97 -5.81
CA CYS A 354 -15.46 -29.17 -5.18
C CYS A 354 -14.81 -29.35 -3.81
N ARG A 355 -15.63 -29.38 -2.75
CA ARG A 355 -15.19 -29.53 -1.36
C ARG A 355 -15.68 -30.86 -0.81
N ILE A 356 -14.83 -31.58 -0.07
CA ILE A 356 -15.25 -32.82 0.58
C ILE A 356 -16.10 -32.54 1.82
N SER A 357 -17.09 -33.40 2.09
CA SER A 357 -17.83 -33.36 3.37
C SER A 357 -16.91 -33.78 4.52
N ALA A 358 -17.10 -33.19 5.71
CA ALA A 358 -16.36 -33.59 6.91
C ALA A 358 -16.53 -35.08 7.24
N GLU A 359 -17.68 -35.67 6.92
CA GLU A 359 -17.94 -37.12 7.09
C GLU A 359 -17.12 -38.00 6.14
N ASN A 360 -16.64 -37.43 5.03
CA ASN A 360 -15.86 -38.12 4.02
C ASN A 360 -14.37 -37.78 4.09
N ALA A 361 -13.98 -36.87 4.98
CA ALA A 361 -12.58 -36.58 5.26
C ALA A 361 -11.88 -37.86 5.74
N ASN A 362 -10.68 -38.10 5.20
CA ASN A 362 -9.88 -39.28 5.50
C ASN A 362 -10.50 -40.63 5.08
N LYS A 363 -11.56 -40.64 4.24
CA LYS A 363 -12.06 -41.88 3.62
C LYS A 363 -11.18 -42.28 2.43
N LYS A 364 -10.89 -43.58 2.33
CA LYS A 364 -10.28 -44.19 1.15
C LYS A 364 -11.28 -44.17 0.00
N VAL A 365 -10.83 -43.77 -1.19
CA VAL A 365 -11.65 -43.82 -2.41
C VAL A 365 -11.47 -45.18 -3.07
N GLY A 366 -12.58 -45.79 -3.48
CA GLY A 366 -12.61 -47.08 -4.15
C GLY A 366 -11.92 -47.02 -5.52
N ILE A 367 -10.88 -47.85 -5.67
CA ILE A 367 -10.36 -48.34 -6.95
C ILE A 367 -11.55 -48.92 -7.73
N PRO A 368 -11.66 -48.75 -9.06
CA PRO A 368 -12.65 -49.47 -9.84
C PRO A 368 -12.53 -50.95 -9.50
N ASP A 369 -13.65 -51.60 -9.21
CA ASP A 369 -13.67 -52.99 -8.80
C ASP A 369 -13.09 -53.88 -9.93
N LEU A 370 -11.80 -54.17 -9.84
CA LEU A 370 -11.07 -55.06 -10.76
C LEU A 370 -11.47 -56.53 -10.57
N THR A 371 -12.41 -56.86 -9.67
CA THR A 371 -12.88 -58.25 -9.55
C THR A 371 -13.75 -58.72 -10.73
N MET A 372 -14.23 -57.81 -11.59
CA MET A 372 -14.90 -58.22 -12.84
C MET A 372 -13.92 -58.60 -13.98
N GLU A 373 -12.68 -58.11 -13.99
CA GLU A 373 -11.69 -58.52 -15.01
C GLU A 373 -11.06 -59.88 -14.70
N LEU A 374 -10.98 -60.27 -13.42
CA LEU A 374 -10.46 -61.58 -13.02
C LEU A 374 -11.46 -62.74 -13.23
N GLN A 375 -12.75 -62.47 -13.43
CA GLN A 375 -13.75 -63.50 -13.75
C GLN A 375 -13.88 -63.78 -15.25
N LEU A 376 -13.34 -62.93 -16.13
CA LEU A 376 -13.31 -63.14 -17.58
C LEU A 376 -12.05 -63.87 -18.08
N GLY A 377 -11.02 -64.01 -17.23
CA GLY A 377 -9.77 -64.74 -17.54
C GLY A 377 -9.79 -66.25 -17.28
N HIS A 378 -10.92 -66.82 -16.84
CA HIS A 378 -11.08 -68.26 -16.63
C HIS A 378 -12.17 -68.83 -17.54
N ARG A 379 -11.96 -68.75 -18.86
CA ARG A 379 -12.54 -69.69 -19.82
C ARG A 379 -11.54 -70.06 -20.91
N ASN A 380 -11.17 -71.34 -20.86
CA ASN A 380 -10.68 -72.21 -21.93
C ASN A 380 -9.23 -72.05 -22.38
N TYR A 381 -8.37 -72.93 -21.85
CA TYR A 381 -7.57 -73.84 -22.67
C TYR A 381 -7.28 -75.11 -21.86
N ASP A 382 -8.26 -76.02 -21.85
CA ASP A 382 -8.01 -77.45 -21.58
C ASP A 382 -7.95 -78.18 -22.92
N GLY A 383 -6.92 -79.02 -23.09
CA GLY A 383 -7.03 -80.26 -23.86
C GLY A 383 -6.27 -80.35 -25.18
N ALA A 384 -5.05 -80.90 -25.12
CA ALA A 384 -4.58 -82.00 -25.99
C ALA A 384 -3.19 -82.45 -25.48
N THR A 385 -3.10 -83.33 -24.49
CA THR A 385 -2.87 -84.80 -24.62
C THR A 385 -1.80 -85.26 -25.62
N SER A 386 -0.87 -86.03 -25.04
CA SER A 386 -0.28 -87.30 -25.48
C SER A 386 0.94 -87.33 -26.42
N ASN A 387 2.04 -87.81 -25.81
CA ASN A 387 2.92 -88.91 -26.21
C ASN A 387 3.61 -88.90 -27.57
N ALA A 388 4.94 -89.00 -27.59
CA ALA A 388 5.65 -90.27 -27.85
C ALA A 388 7.18 -90.08 -27.88
N ALA A 389 7.86 -91.06 -27.29
CA ALA A 389 9.26 -91.49 -27.46
C ALA A 389 10.39 -90.53 -27.03
#